data_AF-A0A927UJJ0-F1
#
_entry.id   AF-A0A927UJJ0-F1
#
_cell.length_a   1.000
_cell.length_b   1.000
_cell.length_c   1.000
_cell.angle_alpha   90.00
_cell.angle_beta   90.00
_cell.angle_gamma   90.00
#
_symmetry.space_group_name_H-M   'P 1'
#
loop_
_entity.id
_entity.type
_entity.pdbx_description
1 polymer ?
#
loop_
_entity_poly.entity_id
_entity_poly.type
_entity_poly.pdbx_seq_one_letter_code
_entity_poly.pdbx_strand_id
1 'polypeptide(L)'
;MTEKQLVKIILEKRPIACSECGGKLHYIGGGEYECMECSAHCLDDFGKVRKYLYEHGPTTAQAICAATGVSTFIVEELLKEGRIEVVENSKIFPRCERCGCAIRYGRICPDCAKKDTENLRDGMREYIGEKPRVVSMKRHEPQKMRYFDENNNK
;
A
#
# COMPACT_ATOMS: atom_id res chain seq x y z
N MET A 1 -17.05 13.45 11.20
CA MET A 1 -16.16 12.69 10.28
C MET A 1 -15.54 11.56 11.07
N THR A 2 -15.55 10.33 10.56
CA THR A 2 -14.93 9.17 11.23
C THR A 2 -13.45 9.07 10.87
N GLU A 3 -12.67 8.37 11.69
CA GLU A 3 -11.25 8.07 11.43
C GLU A 3 -11.05 7.42 10.05
N LYS A 4 -11.93 6.48 9.68
CA LYS A 4 -11.93 5.84 8.36
C LYS A 4 -12.13 6.82 7.20
N GLN A 5 -12.99 7.82 7.37
CA GLN A 5 -13.19 8.86 6.35
C GLN A 5 -11.94 9.73 6.20
N LEU A 6 -11.25 10.04 7.30
CA LEU A 6 -10.02 10.82 7.28
C LEU A 6 -8.87 10.06 6.61
N VAL A 7 -8.67 8.78 6.95
CA VAL A 7 -7.68 7.89 6.32
C VAL A 7 -7.88 7.82 4.82
N LYS A 8 -9.13 7.64 4.38
CA LYS A 8 -9.48 7.57 2.96
C LYS A 8 -9.09 8.87 2.23
N ILE A 9 -9.42 10.04 2.80
CA ILE A 9 -9.05 11.35 2.23
C ILE A 9 -7.53 11.50 2.13
N ILE A 10 -6.80 11.03 3.14
CA ILE A 10 -5.34 11.12 3.20
C ILE A 10 -4.67 10.23 2.13
N LEU A 11 -5.15 8.99 1.96
CA LEU A 11 -4.61 8.05 0.97
C LEU A 11 -5.00 8.38 -0.48
N GLU A 12 -6.20 8.94 -0.66
CA GLU A 12 -6.69 9.39 -1.96
C GLU A 12 -6.30 10.84 -2.24
N LYS A 13 -5.32 11.39 -1.52
CA LYS A 13 -4.85 12.76 -1.72
C LYS A 13 -4.13 12.87 -3.07
N ARG A 14 -4.90 13.21 -4.10
CA ARG A 14 -4.42 13.45 -5.46
C ARG A 14 -3.88 14.87 -5.61
N PRO A 15 -2.82 15.09 -6.41
CA PRO A 15 -2.41 16.41 -6.83
C PRO A 15 -3.58 17.11 -7.53
N ILE A 16 -3.91 18.33 -7.09
CA ILE A 16 -5.11 19.06 -7.55
C ILE A 16 -4.77 19.97 -8.75
N ALA A 17 -3.51 20.42 -8.84
CA ALA A 17 -3.02 21.28 -9.91
C ALA A 17 -1.53 21.02 -10.15
N CYS A 18 -1.06 21.30 -11.37
CA CYS A 18 0.34 21.19 -11.76
C CYS A 18 1.22 22.15 -10.93
N SER A 19 2.34 21.65 -10.40
CA SER A 19 3.29 22.48 -9.64
C SER A 19 3.95 23.55 -10.49
N GLU A 20 4.15 23.29 -11.79
CA GLU A 20 4.91 24.16 -12.69
C GLU A 20 4.06 25.32 -13.24
N CYS A 21 2.79 25.08 -13.53
CA CYS A 21 1.93 26.06 -14.21
C CYS A 21 0.53 26.25 -13.60
N GLY A 22 0.16 25.48 -12.58
CA GLY A 22 -1.19 25.50 -11.99
C GLY A 22 -2.28 24.88 -12.89
N GLY A 23 -1.92 24.35 -14.04
CA GLY A 23 -2.84 23.69 -14.98
C GLY A 23 -3.47 22.42 -14.41
N LYS A 24 -4.56 21.98 -15.03
CA LYS A 24 -5.26 20.75 -14.65
C LYS A 24 -4.39 19.52 -14.94
N LEU A 25 -4.51 18.53 -14.07
CA LEU A 25 -3.79 17.27 -14.15
C LEU A 25 -4.71 16.15 -14.64
N HIS A 26 -4.21 15.36 -15.58
CA HIS A 26 -4.84 14.14 -16.08
C HIS A 26 -4.16 12.93 -15.43
N TYR A 27 -4.93 12.03 -14.82
CA TYR A 27 -4.39 10.81 -14.23
C TYR A 27 -4.07 9.81 -15.34
N ILE A 28 -2.80 9.39 -15.41
CA ILE A 28 -2.32 8.47 -16.46
C ILE A 28 -2.10 7.04 -15.95
N GLY A 29 -2.22 6.80 -14.63
CA GLY A 29 -2.13 5.47 -14.03
C GLY A 29 -1.01 5.35 -13.01
N GLY A 30 -1.10 4.36 -12.11
CA GLY A 30 -0.02 4.02 -11.18
C GLY A 30 0.39 5.12 -10.19
N GLY A 31 -0.50 6.09 -9.90
CA GLY A 31 -0.18 7.26 -9.08
C GLY A 31 0.51 8.40 -9.85
N GLU A 32 0.55 8.35 -11.18
CA GLU A 32 1.15 9.35 -12.04
C GLU A 32 0.11 10.25 -12.71
N TYR A 33 0.46 11.52 -12.88
CA TYR A 33 -0.40 12.55 -13.47
C TYR A 33 0.40 13.39 -14.46
N GLU A 34 -0.23 13.75 -15.57
CA GLU A 34 0.32 14.61 -16.61
C GLU A 34 -0.47 15.93 -16.68
N CYS A 35 0.25 17.05 -16.76
CA CYS A 35 -0.38 18.35 -16.94
C CYS A 35 -0.87 18.56 -18.37
N MET A 36 -2.14 18.94 -18.53
CA MET A 36 -2.75 19.18 -19.85
C MET A 36 -2.26 20.46 -20.54
N GLU A 37 -1.54 21.33 -19.84
CA GLU A 37 -1.07 22.62 -20.38
C GLU A 37 0.43 22.62 -20.72
N CYS A 38 1.25 21.97 -19.89
CA CYS A 38 2.71 21.99 -20.03
C CYS A 38 3.36 20.60 -20.13
N SER A 39 2.56 19.52 -20.12
CA SER A 39 3.02 18.14 -20.16
C SER A 39 3.98 17.74 -19.02
N ALA A 40 4.06 18.52 -17.94
CA ALA A 40 4.81 18.14 -16.76
C ALA A 40 4.17 16.92 -16.07
N HIS A 41 5.01 16.00 -15.59
CA HIS A 41 4.58 14.82 -14.86
C HIS A 41 4.76 15.01 -13.35
N CYS A 42 3.81 14.52 -12.56
CA CYS A 42 3.93 14.48 -11.11
C CYS A 42 3.35 13.19 -10.51
N LEU A 43 3.74 12.89 -9.27
CA LEU A 43 3.37 11.68 -8.55
C LEU A 43 2.59 12.03 -7.29
N ASP A 44 1.52 11.27 -7.01
CA ASP A 44 0.95 11.21 -5.67
C ASP A 44 1.81 10.36 -4.72
N ASP A 45 1.43 10.28 -3.45
CA ASP A 45 2.21 9.54 -2.46
C ASP A 45 2.27 8.04 -2.79
N PHE A 46 1.23 7.46 -3.40
CA PHE A 46 1.28 6.09 -3.88
C PHE A 46 2.24 5.94 -5.06
N GLY A 47 2.18 6.85 -6.04
CA GLY A 47 3.08 6.88 -7.19
C GLY A 47 4.55 6.98 -6.78
N LYS A 48 4.87 7.81 -5.79
CA LYS A 48 6.23 7.92 -5.22
C LYS A 48 6.70 6.60 -4.62
N VAL A 49 5.86 5.98 -3.76
CA VAL A 49 6.19 4.70 -3.10
C VAL A 49 6.34 3.59 -4.15
N ARG A 50 5.42 3.50 -5.11
CA ARG A 50 5.43 2.52 -6.20
C ARG A 50 6.69 2.64 -7.04
N LYS A 51 7.02 3.86 -7.49
CA LYS A 51 8.23 4.12 -8.28
C LYS A 51 9.50 3.69 -7.54
N TYR A 52 9.62 4.07 -6.26
CA TYR A 52 10.77 3.71 -5.46
C TYR A 52 10.91 2.18 -5.27
N LEU A 53 9.80 1.49 -4.99
CA LEU A 53 9.79 0.02 -4.86
C LEU A 53 10.11 -0.67 -6.19
N TYR A 54 9.70 -0.10 -7.32
CA TYR A 54 10.02 -0.62 -8.64
C TYR A 54 11.52 -0.49 -8.95
N GLU A 55 12.12 0.66 -8.66
CA GLU A 55 13.53 0.96 -8.95
C GLU A 55 14.50 0.24 -8.00
N HIS A 56 14.13 0.07 -6.73
CA HIS A 56 15.02 -0.47 -5.69
C HIS A 56 14.68 -1.89 -5.24
N GLY A 57 13.54 -2.43 -5.67
CA GLY A 57 13.05 -3.72 -5.23
C GLY A 57 12.66 -3.74 -3.74
N PRO A 58 12.67 -4.93 -3.10
CA PRO A 58 12.11 -5.09 -1.77
C PRO A 58 12.86 -4.34 -0.67
N THR A 59 12.21 -3.36 -0.02
CA THR A 59 12.87 -2.46 0.95
C THR A 59 12.00 -2.16 2.18
N THR A 60 12.58 -1.44 3.15
CA THR A 60 11.93 -1.14 4.44
C THR A 60 11.10 0.13 4.38
N ALA A 61 10.04 0.22 5.19
CA ALA A 61 9.22 1.44 5.29
C ALA A 61 10.07 2.68 5.62
N GLN A 62 11.09 2.55 6.48
CA GLN A 62 12.01 3.63 6.81
C GLN A 62 12.78 4.14 5.59
N ALA A 63 13.30 3.23 4.75
CA ALA A 63 14.00 3.60 3.52
C ALA A 63 13.07 4.29 2.52
N ILE A 64 11.84 3.78 2.38
CA ILE A 64 10.80 4.41 1.54
C ILE A 64 10.52 5.83 2.02
N CYS A 65 10.28 6.04 3.31
CA CYS A 65 9.97 7.35 3.88
C CYS A 65 11.13 8.33 3.69
N ALA A 66 12.36 7.88 3.95
CA ALA A 66 13.56 8.70 3.80
C ALA A 66 13.81 9.14 2.35
N ALA A 67 13.55 8.25 1.38
CA ALA A 67 13.80 8.54 -0.04
C ALA A 67 12.67 9.34 -0.70
N THR A 68 11.41 9.10 -0.32
CA THR A 68 10.24 9.65 -1.01
C THR A 68 9.60 10.84 -0.29
N GLY A 69 9.94 11.07 0.98
CA GLY A 69 9.29 12.07 1.84
C GLY A 69 7.85 11.72 2.22
N VAL A 70 7.35 10.55 1.82
CA VAL A 70 6.03 10.03 2.21
C VAL A 70 6.07 9.63 3.68
N SER A 71 5.01 9.93 4.43
CA SER A 71 4.98 9.62 5.86
C SER A 71 4.83 8.11 6.11
N THR A 72 5.38 7.63 7.24
CA THR A 72 5.28 6.22 7.64
C THR A 72 3.82 5.76 7.71
N PHE A 73 2.93 6.62 8.19
CA PHE A 73 1.49 6.35 8.24
C PHE A 73 0.92 6.01 6.86
N ILE A 74 1.26 6.78 5.82
CA ILE A 74 0.81 6.48 4.45
C ILE A 74 1.34 5.12 3.99
N VAL A 75 2.62 4.84 4.21
CA VAL A 75 3.23 3.57 3.80
C VAL A 75 2.55 2.38 4.49
N GLU A 76 2.26 2.49 5.79
CA GLU A 76 1.54 1.46 6.54
C GLU A 76 0.11 1.27 6.06
N GLU A 77 -0.59 2.36 5.74
CA GLU A 77 -1.94 2.30 5.22
C GLU A 77 -1.98 1.73 3.79
N LEU A 78 -1.02 2.05 2.91
CA LEU A 78 -0.88 1.40 1.60
C LEU A 78 -0.72 -0.12 1.73
N LEU A 79 -0.01 -0.59 2.75
CA LEU A 79 0.14 -2.01 3.05
C LEU A 79 -1.17 -2.63 3.54
N LYS A 80 -1.93 -1.92 4.39
CA LYS A 80 -3.24 -2.38 4.89
C LYS A 80 -4.33 -2.40 3.81
N GLU A 81 -4.25 -1.52 2.82
CA GLU A 81 -5.14 -1.49 1.64
C GLU A 81 -4.70 -2.49 0.55
N GLY A 82 -3.60 -3.22 0.75
CA GLY A 82 -3.10 -4.19 -0.24
C GLY A 82 -2.49 -3.57 -1.50
N ARG A 83 -2.21 -2.26 -1.49
CA ARG A 83 -1.55 -1.57 -2.62
C ARG A 83 -0.06 -1.87 -2.72
N ILE A 84 0.54 -2.32 -1.63
CA ILE A 84 1.89 -2.87 -1.56
C ILE A 84 1.87 -4.13 -0.69
N GLU A 85 2.83 -5.03 -0.88
CA GLU A 85 2.90 -6.27 -0.11
C GLU A 85 4.29 -6.53 0.47
N VAL A 86 4.39 -7.40 1.47
CA VAL A 86 5.63 -7.79 2.11
C VAL A 86 6.16 -9.04 1.43
N VAL A 87 7.42 -9.05 1.01
CA VAL A 87 8.01 -10.25 0.38
C VAL A 87 8.09 -11.42 1.34
N GLU A 88 7.95 -12.65 0.83
CA GLU A 88 7.96 -13.86 1.66
C GLU A 88 9.25 -14.06 2.47
N ASN A 89 10.38 -13.59 1.95
CA ASN A 89 11.68 -13.68 2.63
C ASN A 89 11.88 -12.59 3.70
N SER A 90 10.86 -11.76 3.95
CA SER A 90 10.87 -10.81 5.07
C SER A 90 10.69 -11.55 6.40
N LYS A 91 11.26 -11.02 7.48
CA LYS A 91 11.14 -11.60 8.83
C LYS A 91 10.03 -10.99 9.66
N ILE A 92 9.57 -9.80 9.28
CA ILE A 92 8.46 -9.09 9.92
C ILE A 92 7.31 -9.03 8.90
N PHE A 93 6.09 -9.18 9.42
CA PHE A 93 4.83 -9.22 8.67
C PHE A 93 3.78 -8.41 9.46
N PRO A 94 2.85 -7.67 8.81
CA PRO A 94 1.69 -7.13 9.51
C PRO A 94 0.88 -8.26 10.15
N ARG A 95 0.11 -7.91 11.17
CA ARG A 95 -0.74 -8.85 11.90
C ARG A 95 -2.20 -8.62 11.59
N CYS A 96 -2.95 -9.70 11.43
CA CYS A 96 -4.40 -9.68 11.34
C CYS A 96 -4.99 -8.98 12.58
N GLU A 97 -5.80 -7.94 12.38
CA GLU A 97 -6.42 -7.15 13.43
C GLU A 97 -7.42 -7.96 14.29
N ARG A 98 -7.84 -9.14 13.82
CA ARG A 98 -8.77 -10.04 14.54
C ARG A 98 -8.11 -11.15 15.33
N CYS A 99 -7.15 -11.86 14.74
CA CYS A 99 -6.54 -13.05 15.35
C CYS A 99 -5.03 -12.94 15.58
N GLY A 100 -4.39 -11.84 15.16
CA GLY A 100 -2.97 -11.58 15.40
C GLY A 100 -1.99 -12.41 14.54
N CYS A 101 -2.48 -13.31 13.68
CA CYS A 101 -1.61 -14.08 12.78
C CYS A 101 -0.94 -13.16 11.74
N ALA A 102 0.24 -13.57 11.26
CA ALA A 102 0.97 -12.83 10.22
C ALA A 102 0.22 -12.85 8.89
N ILE A 103 0.21 -11.71 8.20
CA ILE A 103 -0.30 -11.52 6.83
C ILE A 103 0.75 -10.75 6.01
N ARG A 104 0.72 -10.84 4.68
CA ARG A 104 1.69 -10.16 3.78
C ARG A 104 1.29 -8.73 3.47
N TYR A 105 -0.01 -8.43 3.56
CA TYR A 105 -0.67 -7.15 3.36
C TYR A 105 -2.07 -7.25 3.96
N GLY A 106 -2.92 -6.22 3.86
CA GLY A 106 -4.30 -6.28 4.33
C GLY A 106 -4.43 -6.03 5.84
N ARG A 107 -5.69 -5.99 6.32
CA ARG A 107 -6.02 -5.82 7.75
C ARG A 107 -6.42 -7.12 8.41
N ILE A 108 -7.05 -8.03 7.66
CA ILE A 108 -7.64 -9.26 8.19
C ILE A 108 -7.15 -10.45 7.36
N CYS A 109 -6.88 -11.58 8.00
CA CYS A 109 -6.46 -12.80 7.29
C CYS A 109 -7.65 -13.52 6.62
N PRO A 110 -7.40 -14.45 5.67
CA PRO A 110 -8.46 -15.07 4.90
C PRO A 110 -9.38 -15.93 5.78
N ASP A 111 -8.85 -16.57 6.82
CA ASP A 111 -9.64 -17.38 7.76
C ASP A 111 -10.58 -16.54 8.61
N CYS A 112 -10.16 -15.34 9.02
CA CYS A 112 -11.03 -14.43 9.75
C CYS A 112 -12.10 -13.87 8.82
N ALA A 113 -11.74 -13.46 7.60
CA ALA A 113 -12.70 -12.97 6.63
C ALA A 113 -13.78 -14.01 6.28
N LYS A 114 -13.41 -15.29 6.13
CA LYS A 114 -14.36 -16.40 5.91
C LYS A 114 -15.30 -16.66 7.08
N LYS A 115 -14.90 -16.35 8.32
CA LYS A 115 -15.79 -16.47 9.50
C LYS A 115 -16.80 -15.32 9.57
N ASP A 116 -16.48 -14.18 8.94
CA ASP A 116 -17.37 -13.01 8.85
C ASP A 116 -18.38 -13.08 7.71
N THR A 117 -18.17 -13.94 6.72
CA THR A 117 -19.11 -14.08 5.59
C THR A 117 -20.48 -14.65 6.00
N GLU A 118 -20.63 -15.17 7.22
CA GLU A 118 -21.96 -15.48 7.78
C GLU A 118 -22.71 -14.23 8.30
N ASN A 119 -22.07 -13.06 8.41
CA ASN A 119 -22.70 -11.87 9.00
C ASN A 119 -22.65 -10.57 8.18
N LEU A 120 -21.81 -10.37 7.14
CA LEU A 120 -21.82 -9.06 6.42
C LEU A 120 -21.58 -9.09 4.90
N ARG A 121 -22.38 -8.22 4.27
CA ARG A 121 -22.54 -7.87 2.85
C ARG A 121 -21.24 -7.47 2.15
N ASP A 122 -21.07 -8.01 0.94
CA ASP A 122 -20.36 -7.59 -0.30
C ASP A 122 -19.18 -6.56 -0.33
N GLY A 123 -18.93 -5.75 0.70
CA GLY A 123 -18.01 -4.60 0.64
C GLY A 123 -16.67 -4.73 1.38
N MET A 124 -16.32 -5.89 1.94
CA MET A 124 -15.09 -6.08 2.75
C MET A 124 -14.00 -6.94 2.09
N ARG A 125 -14.11 -7.27 0.80
CA ARG A 125 -13.09 -8.09 0.11
C ARG A 125 -11.73 -7.41 -0.05
N GLU A 126 -11.67 -6.07 -0.03
CA GLU A 126 -10.45 -5.28 -0.24
C GLU A 126 -9.44 -5.29 0.93
N TYR A 127 -9.82 -5.84 2.10
CA TYR A 127 -8.97 -5.82 3.31
C TYR A 127 -8.35 -7.18 3.67
N ILE A 128 -8.52 -8.18 2.81
CA ILE A 128 -8.11 -9.57 3.06
C ILE A 128 -6.66 -9.77 2.62
N GLY A 129 -5.79 -10.01 3.59
CA GLY A 129 -4.37 -10.26 3.38
C GLY A 129 -4.01 -11.73 3.21
N GLU A 130 -3.04 -12.06 2.38
CA GLU A 130 -2.48 -13.42 2.29
C GLU A 130 -1.60 -13.77 3.50
N LYS A 131 -1.60 -15.03 3.94
CA LYS A 131 -0.65 -15.51 4.96
C LYS A 131 0.71 -15.81 4.32
N PRO A 132 1.85 -15.49 4.96
CA PRO A 132 3.17 -15.89 4.47
C PRO A 132 3.34 -17.41 4.54
N ARG A 133 4.03 -18.01 3.55
CA ARG A 133 4.27 -19.47 3.51
C ARG A 133 5.34 -19.92 4.50
N VAL A 134 6.25 -19.03 4.89
CA VAL A 134 7.33 -19.30 5.86
C VAL A 134 7.38 -18.20 6.93
N VAL A 135 7.42 -18.59 8.21
CA VAL A 135 7.51 -17.65 9.35
C VAL A 135 8.80 -17.95 10.11
N SER A 136 9.86 -17.18 9.85
CA SER A 136 11.10 -17.27 10.63
C SER A 136 11.11 -16.14 11.67
N MET A 137 10.78 -16.46 12.91
CA MET A 137 10.73 -15.48 14.01
C MET A 137 12.14 -15.11 14.47
N LYS A 138 12.69 -13.98 14.01
CA LYS A 138 13.85 -13.31 14.64
C LYS A 138 13.49 -11.86 14.98
N ARG A 139 13.86 -11.42 16.20
CA ARG A 139 13.30 -10.22 16.86
C ARG A 139 13.90 -8.86 16.42
N HIS A 140 14.84 -8.82 15.46
CA HIS A 140 15.67 -7.63 15.22
C HIS A 140 15.92 -7.26 13.73
N GLU A 141 15.14 -7.76 12.77
CA GLU A 141 15.41 -7.46 11.35
C GLU A 141 14.23 -6.78 10.66
N PRO A 142 14.44 -5.69 9.91
CA PRO A 142 13.35 -4.89 9.37
C PRO A 142 12.61 -5.60 8.22
N GLN A 143 11.34 -5.23 8.07
CA GLN A 143 10.42 -5.75 7.07
C GLN A 143 10.76 -5.28 5.65
N LYS A 144 10.69 -6.17 4.64
CA LYS A 144 10.89 -5.81 3.22
C LYS A 144 9.59 -5.88 2.42
N MET A 145 9.24 -4.81 1.71
CA MET A 145 7.99 -4.66 0.93
C MET A 145 8.27 -4.58 -0.58
N ARG A 146 7.40 -5.10 -1.45
CA ARG A 146 7.43 -4.98 -2.91
C ARG A 146 6.05 -4.57 -3.48
N TYR A 147 6.03 -4.14 -4.72
CA TYR A 147 4.80 -3.89 -5.49
C TYR A 147 4.13 -5.21 -5.92
N PHE A 148 2.80 -5.20 -6.05
CA PHE A 148 2.02 -6.34 -6.53
C PHE A 148 1.98 -6.31 -8.07
N ASP A 149 2.79 -7.15 -8.72
CA ASP A 149 2.63 -7.40 -10.16
C ASP A 149 1.43 -8.32 -10.36
N GLU A 150 0.34 -7.84 -10.97
CA GLU A 150 -0.83 -8.65 -11.36
C GLU A 150 -0.51 -9.77 -12.38
N ASN A 151 0.77 -9.96 -12.76
CA ASN A 151 1.23 -10.95 -13.73
C ASN A 151 1.85 -12.21 -13.10
N ASN A 152 1.19 -12.82 -12.12
CA ASN A 152 1.47 -14.22 -11.77
C ASN A 152 0.17 -15.00 -11.56
N ASN A 153 -0.59 -15.14 -12.65
CA ASN A 153 -1.50 -16.26 -12.78
C ASN A 153 -0.67 -17.50 -13.12
N LYS A 154 -0.43 -18.34 -12.11
CA LYS A 154 0.00 -19.72 -12.30
C LYS A 154 -0.64 -20.62 -11.25
#